data_AF-A0A261G1C0-F1
#
_entry.id   AF-A0A261G1C0-F1
#
_cell.length_a   1.000
_cell.length_b   1.000
_cell.length_c   1.000
_cell.angle_alpha   90.00
_cell.angle_beta   90.00
_cell.angle_gamma   90.00
#
_symmetry.space_group_name_H-M   'P 1'
#
loop_
_entity.id
_entity.type
_entity.pdbx_description
1 polymer ?
#
loop_
_entity_poly.entity_id
_entity_poly.type
_entity_poly.pdbx_seq_one_letter_code
_entity_poly.pdbx_strand_id
1 'polypeptide(L)'
;MANVTGANVTDDRAQQADHRDHHVPETDEEVRRDLAAIDEVIARGRFKPDWASLQQHRTPQWFEDAKFGIFIHWGVYSVPSFGSEWYSRNMYIQGSKEFEHHVKTYGPQKEFGYKDFIPMFKAEKFDPNAWADLFEEAGVRYVVPVAEHHDGFQMYKSRLSHWNAAEMGPHRDVLGELSKAFNERGLVNGASSHRVEHWFFMGHGKEFDSDIHEPLKRGDFYWPSMPEPDHMDQHSKPVPTREYLEDWLLRCCEIVDNYHPKVLYFDWWILHEAVQLYLKKFAAYYYNRADEWGEEVTICYKQDSFMFGTATPDVERGQLAETKPYHWQTDTAIALNSWGYTENNQYRPAAEILQDFVDIVSKNGNLLLNVGPKPDGTIGDEDRAVLTAIGLWLKTNGEAIYGAKPWKRFGEGPTQIIEGQFSDSVKKNFTSRDVRYTINGSNLYAIAMRPAADGVYRFERLKEGDAEHNADFHGLIDHVDVLGVVDHVEWTRDETALEVHVPVSAITGDEPVVFRVVVA
;
A
#
# COMPACT_ATOMS: atom_id res chain seq x y z
N MET A 1 52.88 1.90 30.50
CA MET A 1 53.03 0.47 30.16
C MET A 1 51.96 -0.29 30.92
N ALA A 2 51.05 -1.07 30.35
CA ALA A 2 50.64 -1.34 28.99
C ALA A 2 49.22 -1.94 29.09
N ASN A 3 48.35 -1.54 28.16
CA ASN A 3 47.32 -2.31 27.46
C ASN A 3 46.54 -3.44 28.17
N VAL A 4 45.22 -3.24 28.29
CA VAL A 4 44.24 -4.31 28.03
C VAL A 4 43.15 -3.73 27.13
N THR A 5 43.26 -4.04 25.83
CA THR A 5 42.23 -3.77 24.82
C THR A 5 41.23 -4.92 24.84
N GLY A 6 39.97 -4.62 25.18
CA GLY A 6 38.84 -5.51 24.92
C GLY A 6 38.51 -5.48 23.44
N ALA A 7 38.68 -6.61 22.76
CA ALA A 7 38.25 -6.78 21.39
C ALA A 7 36.73 -6.98 21.37
N ASN A 8 36.01 -6.03 20.78
CA ASN A 8 34.65 -6.24 20.30
C ASN A 8 34.72 -7.26 19.16
N VAL A 9 34.13 -8.43 19.38
CA VAL A 9 33.77 -9.35 18.30
C VAL A 9 32.49 -8.80 17.69
N THR A 10 32.63 -7.90 16.72
CA THR A 10 31.53 -7.56 15.81
C THR A 10 31.34 -8.71 14.83
N ASP A 11 30.08 -9.10 14.71
CA ASP A 11 29.56 -10.19 13.90
C ASP A 11 29.81 -9.95 12.41
N ASP A 12 30.91 -10.51 11.91
CA ASP A 12 31.36 -10.41 10.51
C ASP A 12 30.59 -11.37 9.57
N ARG A 13 29.44 -11.91 10.00
CA ARG A 13 28.62 -12.84 9.20
C ARG A 13 27.44 -12.18 8.48
N ALA A 14 27.21 -10.88 8.67
CA ALA A 14 26.16 -10.13 7.99
C ALA A 14 26.61 -9.44 6.68
N GLN A 15 27.86 -9.63 6.24
CA GLN A 15 28.41 -8.99 5.02
C GLN A 15 28.92 -9.98 3.95
N GLN A 16 28.41 -11.21 3.94
CA GLN A 16 28.48 -12.04 2.71
C GLN A 16 27.17 -11.89 1.94
N ALA A 17 26.94 -10.68 1.42
CA ALA A 17 26.12 -10.55 0.23
C ALA A 17 26.87 -11.30 -0.88
N ASP A 18 26.31 -12.43 -1.29
CA ASP A 18 26.72 -13.19 -2.46
C ASP A 18 26.82 -12.22 -3.64
N HIS A 19 28.06 -11.85 -4.01
CA HIS A 19 28.35 -11.15 -5.26
C HIS A 19 28.04 -12.12 -6.41
N ARG A 20 26.76 -12.38 -6.65
CA ARG A 20 26.32 -12.93 -7.93
C ARG A 20 26.54 -11.80 -8.93
N ASP A 21 27.51 -12.01 -9.82
CA ASP A 21 27.72 -11.15 -10.97
C ASP A 21 26.38 -10.88 -11.65
N HIS A 22 26.20 -9.65 -12.13
CA HIS A 22 25.05 -9.20 -12.90
C HIS A 22 24.94 -10.03 -14.18
N HIS A 23 24.22 -11.14 -14.11
CA HIS A 23 24.01 -12.08 -15.19
C HIS A 23 22.54 -12.48 -15.24
N VAL A 24 21.85 -12.07 -16.31
CA VAL A 24 20.52 -12.55 -16.64
C VAL A 24 20.60 -14.04 -16.94
N PRO A 25 19.88 -14.91 -16.21
CA PRO A 25 19.89 -16.35 -16.49
C PRO A 25 19.51 -16.62 -17.94
N GLU A 26 20.48 -16.94 -18.78
CA GLU A 26 20.26 -17.23 -20.20
C GLU A 26 19.87 -18.70 -20.41
N THR A 27 20.07 -19.54 -19.39
CA THR A 27 19.91 -21.00 -19.50
C THR A 27 18.84 -21.56 -18.54
N ASP A 28 18.16 -22.61 -18.99
CA ASP A 28 17.22 -23.37 -18.14
C ASP A 28 17.90 -24.09 -16.96
N GLU A 29 19.23 -24.21 -16.98
CA GLU A 29 19.99 -24.76 -15.85
C GLU A 29 20.09 -23.78 -14.69
N GLU A 30 20.32 -22.49 -14.97
CA GLU A 30 20.39 -21.45 -13.95
C GLU A 30 19.03 -21.20 -13.30
N VAL A 31 17.96 -21.13 -14.11
CA VAL A 31 16.58 -21.05 -13.61
C VAL A 31 16.26 -22.23 -12.70
N ARG A 32 16.63 -23.46 -13.09
CA ARG A 32 16.43 -24.65 -12.25
C ARG A 32 17.23 -24.59 -10.95
N ARG A 33 18.46 -24.07 -10.98
CA ARG A 33 19.29 -23.89 -9.77
C ARG A 33 18.63 -22.90 -8.80
N ASP A 34 18.13 -21.78 -9.31
CA ASP A 34 17.52 -20.74 -8.47
C ASP A 34 16.18 -21.22 -7.88
N LEU A 35 15.37 -21.94 -8.66
CA LEU A 35 14.16 -22.60 -8.16
C LEU A 35 14.48 -23.66 -7.10
N ALA A 36 15.56 -24.42 -7.26
CA ALA A 36 16.00 -25.40 -6.28
C ALA A 36 16.42 -24.74 -4.95
N ALA A 37 17.02 -23.55 -5.00
CA ALA A 37 17.35 -22.78 -3.79
C ALA A 37 16.08 -22.32 -3.04
N ILE A 38 15.04 -21.90 -3.78
CA ILE A 38 13.73 -21.59 -3.20
C ILE A 38 13.13 -22.83 -2.52
N ASP A 39 13.13 -23.96 -3.22
CA ASP A 39 12.60 -25.22 -2.68
C ASP A 39 13.42 -25.69 -1.46
N GLU A 40 14.72 -25.40 -1.37
CA GLU A 40 15.56 -25.72 -0.20
C GLU A 40 15.19 -24.88 1.04
N VAL A 41 14.95 -23.58 0.87
CA VAL A 41 14.44 -22.70 1.96
C VAL A 41 13.09 -23.23 2.44
N ILE A 42 12.17 -23.52 1.53
CA ILE A 42 10.86 -24.10 1.85
C ILE A 42 11.00 -25.45 2.57
N ALA A 43 11.91 -26.31 2.11
CA ALA A 43 12.11 -27.64 2.69
C ALA A 43 12.62 -27.58 4.14
N ARG A 44 13.53 -26.65 4.44
CA ARG A 44 14.14 -26.48 5.77
C ARG A 44 13.24 -25.71 6.75
N GLY A 45 12.47 -24.75 6.27
CA GLY A 45 11.59 -23.94 7.10
C GLY A 45 10.29 -24.66 7.53
N ARG A 46 9.51 -24.02 8.41
CA ARG A 46 8.25 -24.59 8.92
C ARG A 46 7.07 -24.40 7.97
N PHE A 47 7.08 -23.34 7.16
CA PHE A 47 6.02 -23.06 6.20
C PHE A 47 6.22 -23.90 4.94
N LYS A 48 5.16 -24.60 4.54
CA LYS A 48 5.08 -25.44 3.34
C LYS A 48 4.07 -24.82 2.36
N PRO A 49 4.17 -25.13 1.05
CA PRO A 49 3.34 -24.49 0.03
C PRO A 49 1.92 -25.08 -0.02
N ASP A 50 1.25 -25.08 1.13
CA ASP A 50 -0.12 -25.52 1.33
C ASP A 50 -0.80 -24.65 2.39
N TRP A 51 -2.12 -24.51 2.28
CA TRP A 51 -2.87 -23.58 3.12
C TRP A 51 -2.87 -23.96 4.60
N ALA A 52 -2.81 -25.25 4.93
CA ALA A 52 -2.80 -25.70 6.33
C ALA A 52 -1.49 -25.31 7.03
N SER A 53 -0.37 -25.35 6.31
CA SER A 53 0.90 -24.85 6.80
C SER A 53 0.92 -23.31 6.88
N LEU A 54 0.47 -22.61 5.83
CA LEU A 54 0.49 -21.15 5.76
C LEU A 54 -0.44 -20.47 6.79
N GLN A 55 -1.52 -21.14 7.23
CA GLN A 55 -2.44 -20.63 8.26
C GLN A 55 -1.79 -20.40 9.64
N GLN A 56 -0.56 -20.87 9.83
CA GLN A 56 0.23 -20.59 11.02
C GLN A 56 0.78 -19.15 11.05
N HIS A 57 0.80 -18.46 9.90
CA HIS A 57 1.17 -17.06 9.81
C HIS A 57 0.15 -16.17 10.52
N ARG A 58 0.63 -15.03 11.03
CA ARG A 58 -0.18 -14.00 11.68
C ARG A 58 0.26 -12.64 11.15
N THR A 59 -0.71 -11.75 10.95
CA THR A 59 -0.41 -10.33 10.69
C THR A 59 0.47 -9.80 11.84
N PRO A 60 1.61 -9.17 11.53
CA PRO A 60 2.52 -8.64 12.55
C PRO A 60 1.89 -7.56 13.41
N GLN A 61 2.28 -7.50 14.70
CA GLN A 61 1.78 -6.47 15.61
C GLN A 61 2.18 -5.07 15.15
N TRP A 62 3.41 -4.90 14.64
CA TRP A 62 3.87 -3.61 14.12
C TRP A 62 2.96 -3.09 13.00
N PHE A 63 2.45 -3.98 12.15
CA PHE A 63 1.57 -3.62 11.04
C PHE A 63 0.20 -3.21 11.56
N GLU A 64 -0.36 -3.98 12.51
CA GLU A 64 -1.63 -3.60 13.16
C GLU A 64 -1.56 -2.25 13.86
N ASP A 65 -0.40 -1.88 14.41
CA ASP A 65 -0.23 -0.64 15.16
C ASP A 65 0.11 0.55 14.27
N ALA A 66 0.61 0.29 13.05
CA ALA A 66 1.08 1.29 12.10
C ALA A 66 -0.02 2.22 11.59
N LYS A 67 -1.20 1.68 11.26
CA LYS A 67 -2.41 2.36 10.74
C LYS A 67 -2.27 3.08 9.40
N PHE A 68 -1.18 3.81 9.18
CA PHE A 68 -0.99 4.68 8.02
C PHE A 68 0.27 4.32 7.25
N GLY A 69 0.09 4.00 5.97
CA GLY A 69 1.17 3.73 5.02
C GLY A 69 1.04 4.55 3.75
N ILE A 70 2.13 4.59 2.98
CA ILE A 70 2.16 5.21 1.64
C ILE A 70 2.38 4.16 0.56
N PHE A 71 1.56 4.19 -0.49
CA PHE A 71 1.81 3.51 -1.76
C PHE A 71 2.47 4.49 -2.73
N ILE A 72 3.37 4.03 -3.60
CA ILE A 72 3.98 4.86 -4.62
C ILE A 72 3.89 4.20 -6.00
N HIS A 73 3.00 4.72 -6.85
CA HIS A 73 2.94 4.35 -8.26
C HIS A 73 3.81 5.30 -9.10
N TRP A 74 5.06 4.91 -9.30
CA TRP A 74 6.04 5.67 -10.08
C TRP A 74 6.88 4.76 -10.96
N GLY A 75 6.96 5.08 -12.25
CA GLY A 75 7.71 4.29 -13.23
C GLY A 75 7.68 4.92 -14.61
N VAL A 76 7.97 4.13 -15.64
CA VAL A 76 8.03 4.60 -17.03
C VAL A 76 6.69 5.18 -17.49
N TYR A 77 5.56 4.64 -17.00
CA TYR A 77 4.21 5.13 -17.25
C TYR A 77 3.96 6.56 -16.72
N SER A 78 4.82 7.09 -15.84
CA SER A 78 4.75 8.50 -15.41
C SER A 78 5.26 9.47 -16.49
N VAL A 79 6.10 9.03 -17.43
CA VAL A 79 6.66 9.89 -18.51
C VAL A 79 5.57 10.52 -19.38
N PRO A 80 4.63 9.75 -19.98
CA PRO A 80 3.58 10.33 -20.82
C PRO A 80 2.62 11.25 -20.05
N SER A 81 2.55 11.13 -18.72
CA SER A 81 1.73 11.98 -17.84
C SER A 81 0.24 12.06 -18.26
N PHE A 82 -0.30 10.98 -18.82
CA PHE A 82 -1.61 10.96 -19.47
C PHE A 82 -2.39 9.67 -19.15
N GLY A 83 -3.70 9.78 -18.94
CA GLY A 83 -4.58 8.63 -18.70
C GLY A 83 -4.46 8.11 -17.26
N SER A 84 -3.58 7.12 -17.05
CA SER A 84 -3.19 6.59 -15.75
C SER A 84 -1.88 5.79 -15.87
N GLU A 85 -1.47 5.10 -14.80
CA GLU A 85 -0.40 4.09 -14.82
C GLU A 85 -0.65 2.94 -15.82
N TRP A 86 -1.88 2.78 -16.33
CA TRP A 86 -2.22 1.84 -17.40
C TRP A 86 -1.97 2.39 -18.82
N TYR A 87 -1.35 3.57 -18.96
CA TYR A 87 -1.01 4.14 -20.27
C TYR A 87 -0.27 3.15 -21.17
N SER A 88 0.64 2.36 -20.59
CA SER A 88 1.45 1.36 -21.30
C SER A 88 0.61 0.30 -22.04
N ARG A 89 -0.55 -0.08 -21.49
CA ARG A 89 -1.54 -0.93 -22.15
C ARG A 89 -2.44 -0.11 -23.07
N ASN A 90 -3.05 0.95 -22.54
CA ASN A 90 -4.13 1.66 -23.22
C ASN A 90 -3.65 2.36 -24.50
N MET A 91 -2.36 2.73 -24.60
CA MET A 91 -1.78 3.30 -25.81
C MET A 91 -1.76 2.34 -27.01
N TYR A 92 -1.97 1.04 -26.79
CA TYR A 92 -2.11 0.03 -27.84
C TYR A 92 -3.56 -0.35 -28.15
N ILE A 93 -4.55 0.16 -27.42
CA ILE A 93 -5.96 -0.11 -27.68
C ILE A 93 -6.50 0.90 -28.69
N GLN A 94 -6.67 0.50 -29.95
CA GLN A 94 -7.12 1.41 -31.01
C GLN A 94 -8.46 2.07 -30.66
N GLY A 95 -8.49 3.41 -30.70
CA GLY A 95 -9.67 4.21 -30.34
C GLY A 95 -9.79 4.59 -28.86
N SER A 96 -8.86 4.15 -28.00
CA SER A 96 -8.74 4.70 -26.65
C SER A 96 -8.21 6.15 -26.70
N LYS A 97 -8.42 6.90 -25.60
CA LYS A 97 -7.90 8.28 -25.50
C LYS A 97 -6.37 8.28 -25.50
N GLU A 98 -5.76 7.27 -24.89
CA GLU A 98 -4.33 7.08 -24.78
C GLU A 98 -3.70 6.76 -26.14
N PHE A 99 -4.35 5.91 -26.95
CA PHE A 99 -3.93 5.62 -28.32
C PHE A 99 -3.97 6.88 -29.18
N GLU A 100 -5.08 7.64 -29.15
CA GLU A 100 -5.22 8.88 -29.91
C GLU A 100 -4.21 9.93 -29.47
N HIS A 101 -4.02 10.09 -28.16
CA HIS A 101 -2.99 10.95 -27.60
C HIS A 101 -1.59 10.53 -28.06
N HIS A 102 -1.29 9.23 -28.02
CA HIS A 102 0.01 8.70 -28.38
C HIS A 102 0.37 9.02 -29.84
N VAL A 103 -0.53 8.70 -30.77
CA VAL A 103 -0.36 8.97 -32.20
C VAL A 103 -0.18 10.47 -32.46
N LYS A 104 -0.91 11.32 -31.75
CA LYS A 104 -0.84 12.77 -31.91
C LYS A 104 0.46 13.37 -31.36
N THR A 105 0.96 12.85 -30.24
CA THR A 105 2.07 13.45 -29.49
C THR A 105 3.44 12.87 -29.88
N TYR A 106 3.51 11.54 -30.05
CA TYR A 106 4.77 10.81 -30.25
C TYR A 106 4.85 10.17 -31.65
N GLY A 107 3.71 9.88 -32.27
CA GLY A 107 3.62 9.24 -33.58
C GLY A 107 3.06 7.82 -33.50
N PRO A 108 3.01 7.11 -34.64
CA PRO A 108 2.54 5.73 -34.67
C PRO A 108 3.39 4.80 -33.78
N GLN A 109 2.75 3.81 -33.14
CA GLN A 109 3.38 2.94 -32.15
C GLN A 109 4.55 2.11 -32.70
N LYS A 110 4.59 1.86 -34.02
CA LYS A 110 5.71 1.19 -34.69
C LYS A 110 6.97 2.06 -34.82
N GLU A 111 6.80 3.38 -34.76
CA GLU A 111 7.89 4.36 -34.84
C GLU A 111 8.31 4.80 -33.44
N PHE A 112 7.35 4.88 -32.51
CA PHE A 112 7.57 5.19 -31.11
C PHE A 112 6.71 4.26 -30.25
N GLY A 113 7.32 3.25 -29.65
CA GLY A 113 6.66 2.29 -28.77
C GLY A 113 6.75 2.65 -27.29
N TYR A 114 6.14 1.84 -26.44
CA TYR A 114 6.17 2.09 -25.00
C TYR A 114 7.60 2.05 -24.43
N LYS A 115 8.44 1.11 -24.89
CA LYS A 115 9.86 1.01 -24.50
C LYS A 115 10.67 2.26 -24.82
N ASP A 116 10.24 3.09 -25.78
CA ASP A 116 10.95 4.31 -26.16
C ASP A 116 10.76 5.44 -25.13
N PHE A 117 9.85 5.28 -24.16
CA PHE A 117 9.79 6.13 -22.97
C PHE A 117 10.86 5.81 -21.93
N ILE A 118 11.48 4.63 -21.96
CA ILE A 118 12.46 4.22 -20.94
C ILE A 118 13.66 5.19 -20.89
N PRO A 119 14.29 5.59 -22.01
CA PRO A 119 15.37 6.59 -21.99
C PRO A 119 14.91 8.00 -21.57
N MET A 120 13.60 8.27 -21.61
CA MET A 120 13.02 9.55 -21.18
C MET A 120 12.74 9.57 -19.67
N PHE A 121 12.59 8.41 -19.03
CA PHE A 121 12.42 8.29 -17.58
C PHE A 121 13.77 8.46 -16.86
N LYS A 122 14.22 9.70 -16.70
CA LYS A 122 15.55 10.01 -16.15
C LYS A 122 15.60 10.24 -14.65
N ALA A 123 14.45 10.53 -14.02
CA ALA A 123 14.39 10.80 -12.58
C ALA A 123 15.37 11.90 -12.10
N GLU A 124 15.53 12.98 -12.89
CA GLU A 124 16.60 13.98 -12.71
C GLU A 124 16.57 14.73 -11.36
N LYS A 125 15.42 14.74 -10.69
CA LYS A 125 15.19 15.36 -9.38
C LYS A 125 14.75 14.35 -8.32
N PHE A 126 14.90 13.05 -8.58
CA PHE A 126 14.57 12.02 -7.62
C PHE A 126 15.53 12.09 -6.43
N ASP A 127 14.97 12.33 -5.25
CA ASP A 127 15.69 12.31 -3.99
C ASP A 127 14.92 11.43 -2.98
N PRO A 128 15.45 10.22 -2.66
CA PRO A 128 14.80 9.31 -1.73
C PRO A 128 14.74 9.88 -0.31
N ASN A 129 15.68 10.75 0.09
CA ASN A 129 15.65 11.40 1.39
C ASN A 129 14.53 12.42 1.48
N ALA A 130 14.35 13.25 0.45
CA ALA A 130 13.28 14.23 0.42
C ALA A 130 11.88 13.59 0.42
N TRP A 131 11.74 12.39 -0.15
CA TRP A 131 10.50 11.60 -0.04
C TRP A 131 10.32 11.05 1.36
N ALA A 132 11.36 10.47 1.94
CA ALA A 132 11.32 9.89 3.27
C ALA A 132 11.06 10.96 4.37
N ASP A 133 11.65 12.14 4.25
CA ASP A 133 11.38 13.31 5.11
C ASP A 133 9.91 13.70 5.06
N LEU A 134 9.34 13.84 3.85
CA LEU A 134 7.93 14.17 3.67
C LEU A 134 7.01 13.13 4.32
N PHE A 135 7.31 11.84 4.14
CA PHE A 135 6.49 10.76 4.69
C PHE A 135 6.60 10.67 6.21
N GLU A 136 7.79 10.87 6.78
CA GLU A 136 7.98 10.97 8.23
C GLU A 136 7.17 12.15 8.82
N GLU A 137 7.28 13.33 8.21
CA GLU A 137 6.52 14.53 8.61
C GLU A 137 5.00 14.32 8.49
N ALA A 138 4.56 13.54 7.51
CA ALA A 138 3.15 13.17 7.32
C ALA A 138 2.65 12.12 8.33
N GLY A 139 3.52 11.55 9.18
CA GLY A 139 3.16 10.53 10.17
C GLY A 139 3.07 9.11 9.61
N VAL A 140 3.69 8.83 8.46
CA VAL A 140 3.67 7.51 7.83
C VAL A 140 4.46 6.51 8.68
N ARG A 141 4.03 5.24 8.70
CA ARG A 141 4.72 4.17 9.44
C ARG A 141 5.30 3.08 8.56
N TYR A 142 4.76 2.89 7.35
CA TYR A 142 5.28 1.96 6.36
C TYR A 142 5.10 2.50 4.95
N VAL A 143 5.99 2.14 4.03
CA VAL A 143 5.95 2.60 2.64
C VAL A 143 6.10 1.41 1.71
N VAL A 144 5.23 1.33 0.70
CA VAL A 144 5.18 0.25 -0.29
C VAL A 144 5.39 0.88 -1.67
N PRO A 145 6.62 1.01 -2.19
CA PRO A 145 6.83 1.40 -3.56
C PRO A 145 6.43 0.28 -4.54
N VAL A 146 5.92 0.64 -5.70
CA VAL A 146 5.75 -0.33 -6.79
C VAL A 146 7.11 -0.74 -7.32
N ALA A 147 7.53 -1.97 -7.00
CA ALA A 147 8.82 -2.51 -7.44
C ALA A 147 8.75 -2.93 -8.90
N GLU A 148 7.63 -3.50 -9.33
CA GLU A 148 7.35 -3.83 -10.72
C GLU A 148 5.84 -3.76 -10.96
N HIS A 149 5.41 -2.87 -11.86
CA HIS A 149 4.01 -2.73 -12.26
C HIS A 149 3.66 -3.71 -13.40
N HIS A 150 2.45 -3.62 -13.97
CA HIS A 150 2.04 -4.44 -15.11
C HIS A 150 2.84 -4.18 -16.39
N ASP A 151 3.54 -3.04 -16.46
CA ASP A 151 4.34 -2.66 -17.61
C ASP A 151 5.64 -3.48 -17.74
N GLY A 152 6.03 -4.18 -16.66
CA GLY A 152 7.17 -5.10 -16.62
C GLY A 152 8.53 -4.42 -16.46
N PHE A 153 8.58 -3.11 -16.21
CA PHE A 153 9.82 -2.42 -15.91
C PHE A 153 10.13 -2.49 -14.41
N GLN A 154 11.31 -3.01 -14.06
CA GLN A 154 11.69 -3.19 -12.66
C GLN A 154 12.31 -1.90 -12.10
N MET A 155 11.75 -1.37 -11.02
CA MET A 155 12.25 -0.19 -10.30
C MET A 155 13.40 -0.53 -9.33
N TYR A 156 14.07 -1.65 -9.54
CA TYR A 156 15.11 -2.18 -8.67
C TYR A 156 16.22 -2.85 -9.46
N LYS A 157 17.40 -3.01 -8.86
CA LYS A 157 18.52 -3.74 -9.45
C LYS A 157 18.19 -5.23 -9.52
N SER A 158 17.88 -5.70 -10.72
CA SER A 158 17.49 -7.08 -10.99
C SER A 158 18.59 -7.79 -11.76
N ARG A 159 18.89 -9.02 -11.36
CA ARG A 159 19.73 -9.91 -12.17
C ARG A 159 18.88 -10.70 -13.17
N LEU A 160 17.55 -10.62 -13.15
CA LEU A 160 16.64 -11.44 -13.97
C LEU A 160 16.17 -10.73 -15.24
N SER A 161 16.48 -9.43 -15.39
CA SER A 161 16.10 -8.63 -16.55
C SER A 161 17.05 -7.46 -16.73
N HIS A 162 17.34 -7.11 -17.99
CA HIS A 162 17.99 -5.83 -18.33
C HIS A 162 17.02 -4.64 -18.29
N TRP A 163 15.71 -4.90 -18.29
CA TRP A 163 14.67 -3.87 -18.26
C TRP A 163 14.40 -3.39 -16.84
N ASN A 164 15.39 -2.70 -16.28
CA ASN A 164 15.34 -2.22 -14.91
C ASN A 164 15.95 -0.81 -14.76
N ALA A 165 15.54 -0.10 -13.71
CA ALA A 165 15.95 1.27 -13.43
C ALA A 165 17.44 1.43 -13.12
N ALA A 166 18.12 0.35 -12.70
CA ALA A 166 19.55 0.38 -12.42
C ALA A 166 20.40 0.34 -13.71
N GLU A 167 19.90 -0.32 -14.76
CA GLU A 167 20.57 -0.42 -16.07
C GLU A 167 20.06 0.60 -17.10
N MET A 168 18.82 1.06 -16.98
CA MET A 168 18.16 1.94 -17.95
C MET A 168 17.47 3.11 -17.29
N GLY A 169 17.20 4.17 -18.05
CA GLY A 169 16.47 5.35 -17.57
C GLY A 169 17.24 6.08 -16.45
N PRO A 170 16.84 5.96 -15.16
CA PRO A 170 17.53 6.63 -14.06
C PRO A 170 18.96 6.17 -13.79
N HIS A 171 19.33 4.94 -14.18
CA HIS A 171 20.58 4.26 -13.79
C HIS A 171 20.79 4.21 -12.27
N ARG A 172 19.71 3.91 -11.54
CA ARG A 172 19.63 3.89 -10.07
C ARG A 172 18.85 2.68 -9.58
N ASP A 173 19.32 2.09 -8.49
CA ASP A 173 18.53 1.09 -7.76
C ASP A 173 17.48 1.78 -6.90
N VAL A 174 16.39 2.23 -7.54
CA VAL A 174 15.38 3.09 -6.90
C VAL A 174 14.79 2.45 -5.64
N LEU A 175 14.37 1.18 -5.70
CA LEU A 175 13.84 0.47 -4.53
C LEU A 175 14.88 0.36 -3.41
N GLY A 176 16.15 0.08 -3.73
CA GLY A 176 17.23 0.00 -2.75
C GLY A 176 17.53 1.34 -2.09
N GLU A 177 17.57 2.42 -2.87
CA GLU A 177 17.80 3.77 -2.38
C GLU A 177 16.65 4.27 -1.49
N LEU A 178 15.39 3.98 -1.87
CA LEU A 178 14.22 4.25 -1.04
C LEU A 178 14.25 3.45 0.26
N SER A 179 14.48 2.14 0.17
CA SER A 179 14.54 1.24 1.34
C SER A 179 15.58 1.69 2.36
N LYS A 180 16.72 2.20 1.90
CA LYS A 180 17.75 2.80 2.76
C LYS A 180 17.24 4.08 3.43
N ALA A 181 16.70 5.03 2.66
CA ALA A 181 16.24 6.31 3.19
C ALA A 181 15.09 6.16 4.20
N PHE A 182 14.19 5.20 3.98
CA PHE A 182 13.09 4.85 4.88
C PHE A 182 13.60 4.23 6.18
N ASN A 183 14.51 3.26 6.11
CA ASN A 183 15.13 2.66 7.30
C ASN A 183 15.85 3.69 8.18
N GLU A 184 16.53 4.67 7.58
CA GLU A 184 17.22 5.75 8.30
C GLU A 184 16.27 6.64 9.12
N ARG A 185 14.96 6.65 8.78
CA ARG A 185 13.89 7.40 9.48
C ARG A 185 12.91 6.49 10.24
N GLY A 186 13.22 5.19 10.36
CA GLY A 186 12.34 4.24 11.02
C GLY A 186 11.00 3.98 10.31
N LEU A 187 10.90 4.32 9.01
CA LEU A 187 9.76 3.95 8.17
C LEU A 187 9.93 2.49 7.74
N VAL A 188 8.90 1.68 7.94
CA VAL A 188 8.97 0.25 7.61
C VAL A 188 8.88 0.05 6.10
N ASN A 189 9.87 -0.67 5.53
CA ASN A 189 9.93 -0.96 4.11
C ASN A 189 8.89 -2.00 3.67
N GLY A 190 8.31 -1.78 2.50
CA GLY A 190 7.55 -2.74 1.74
C GLY A 190 7.90 -2.67 0.26
N ALA A 191 7.25 -3.51 -0.54
CA ALA A 191 7.32 -3.49 -2.00
C ALA A 191 6.02 -4.08 -2.57
N SER A 192 5.67 -3.72 -3.81
CA SER A 192 4.59 -4.40 -4.54
C SER A 192 5.06 -5.01 -5.86
N SER A 193 4.41 -6.10 -6.25
CA SER A 193 4.55 -6.70 -7.57
C SER A 193 3.20 -6.88 -8.22
N HIS A 194 3.05 -6.30 -9.41
CA HIS A 194 1.85 -6.38 -10.22
C HIS A 194 2.13 -7.18 -11.51
N ARG A 195 3.27 -7.89 -11.53
CA ARG A 195 3.86 -8.55 -12.70
C ARG A 195 2.90 -9.51 -13.39
N VAL A 196 2.06 -10.27 -12.66
CA VAL A 196 1.28 -11.38 -13.26
C VAL A 196 0.46 -10.94 -14.48
N GLU A 197 -0.10 -9.72 -14.45
CA GLU A 197 -0.90 -9.18 -15.56
C GLU A 197 -0.07 -8.87 -16.81
N HIS A 198 1.25 -8.65 -16.65
CA HIS A 198 2.16 -8.48 -17.78
C HIS A 198 2.08 -9.65 -18.78
N TRP A 199 1.57 -10.82 -18.35
CA TRP A 199 1.18 -11.94 -19.20
C TRP A 199 0.43 -11.49 -20.45
N PHE A 200 -0.56 -10.60 -20.29
CA PHE A 200 -1.43 -10.13 -21.37
C PHE A 200 -1.45 -8.62 -21.55
N PHE A 201 -0.90 -7.85 -20.59
CA PHE A 201 -1.05 -6.40 -20.53
C PHE A 201 -0.62 -5.64 -21.79
N MET A 202 0.37 -6.19 -22.49
CA MET A 202 0.92 -5.62 -23.74
C MET A 202 0.32 -6.27 -25.01
N GLY A 203 -0.63 -7.19 -24.86
CA GLY A 203 -1.16 -8.04 -25.93
C GLY A 203 -1.81 -7.28 -27.08
N HIS A 204 -2.50 -6.18 -26.79
CA HIS A 204 -3.14 -5.34 -27.81
C HIS A 204 -2.16 -4.76 -28.84
N GLY A 205 -0.88 -4.59 -28.48
CA GLY A 205 0.14 -4.15 -29.43
C GLY A 205 0.34 -5.13 -30.60
N LYS A 206 -0.08 -6.39 -30.47
CA LYS A 206 0.02 -7.39 -31.54
C LYS A 206 -1.15 -7.38 -32.53
N GLU A 207 -2.18 -6.57 -32.29
CA GLU A 207 -3.38 -6.50 -33.12
C GLU A 207 -3.22 -5.64 -34.37
N PHE A 208 -2.15 -4.83 -34.44
CA PHE A 208 -1.83 -3.95 -35.56
C PHE A 208 -0.31 -3.78 -35.72
N ASP A 209 0.12 -3.02 -36.73
CA ASP A 209 1.54 -2.71 -36.98
C ASP A 209 2.06 -1.73 -35.89
N SER A 210 2.58 -2.29 -34.79
CA SER A 210 3.19 -1.59 -33.64
C SER A 210 4.66 -2.01 -33.46
N ASP A 211 5.33 -1.61 -32.37
CA ASP A 211 6.70 -2.04 -32.05
C ASP A 211 6.80 -3.42 -31.35
N ILE A 212 5.66 -4.09 -31.14
CA ILE A 212 5.58 -5.42 -30.55
C ILE A 212 5.50 -6.46 -31.67
N HIS A 213 6.58 -7.23 -31.85
CA HIS A 213 6.69 -8.21 -32.92
C HIS A 213 7.08 -9.59 -32.41
N GLU A 214 6.51 -10.62 -33.04
CA GLU A 214 6.92 -12.00 -32.83
C GLU A 214 8.21 -12.33 -33.62
N PRO A 215 9.05 -13.26 -33.14
CA PRO A 215 8.87 -14.04 -31.92
C PRO A 215 9.29 -13.28 -30.64
N LEU A 216 8.48 -13.36 -29.59
CA LEU A 216 8.84 -12.90 -28.23
C LEU A 216 9.33 -14.08 -27.37
N LYS A 217 10.37 -13.84 -26.55
CA LYS A 217 10.94 -14.83 -25.62
C LYS A 217 11.22 -14.23 -24.24
N ARG A 218 11.36 -15.10 -23.23
CA ARG A 218 11.75 -14.70 -21.87
C ARG A 218 12.98 -13.78 -21.90
N GLY A 219 12.87 -12.64 -21.23
CA GLY A 219 13.89 -11.59 -21.20
C GLY A 219 13.61 -10.41 -22.14
N ASP A 220 12.76 -10.57 -23.15
CA ASP A 220 12.27 -9.44 -23.95
C ASP A 220 11.31 -8.59 -23.11
N PHE A 221 11.31 -7.26 -23.31
CA PHE A 221 10.50 -6.34 -22.51
C PHE A 221 9.00 -6.62 -22.60
N TYR A 222 8.53 -6.95 -23.80
CA TYR A 222 7.11 -7.22 -24.06
C TYR A 222 6.76 -8.69 -23.91
N TRP A 223 7.68 -9.56 -23.51
CA TRP A 223 7.32 -10.96 -23.36
C TRP A 223 6.42 -11.16 -22.12
N PRO A 224 5.25 -11.82 -22.28
CA PRO A 224 4.81 -12.60 -23.45
C PRO A 224 3.73 -11.94 -24.34
N SER A 225 3.18 -10.77 -23.96
CA SER A 225 2.14 -10.05 -24.71
C SER A 225 1.00 -10.95 -25.19
N MET A 226 0.46 -11.82 -24.35
CA MET A 226 -0.61 -12.72 -24.78
C MET A 226 -1.91 -11.94 -25.02
N PRO A 227 -2.83 -12.44 -25.88
CA PRO A 227 -4.15 -11.83 -26.04
C PRO A 227 -4.83 -11.63 -24.69
N GLU A 228 -5.41 -10.45 -24.49
CA GLU A 228 -6.11 -10.13 -23.24
C GLU A 228 -7.29 -11.08 -23.01
N PRO A 229 -7.33 -11.80 -21.88
CA PRO A 229 -8.44 -12.67 -21.54
C PRO A 229 -9.67 -11.87 -21.08
N ASP A 230 -10.78 -12.56 -20.81
CA ASP A 230 -11.71 -12.07 -19.79
C ASP A 230 -10.99 -12.15 -18.44
N HIS A 231 -10.25 -11.10 -18.12
CA HIS A 231 -9.38 -11.01 -16.95
C HIS A 231 -10.11 -11.21 -15.61
N MET A 232 -11.44 -11.06 -15.56
CA MET A 232 -12.25 -11.34 -14.36
C MET A 232 -12.57 -12.83 -14.19
N ASP A 233 -12.39 -13.66 -15.22
CA ASP A 233 -12.51 -15.11 -15.15
C ASP A 233 -11.20 -15.74 -14.66
N GLN A 234 -11.28 -16.40 -13.50
CA GLN A 234 -10.17 -17.08 -12.83
C GLN A 234 -9.64 -18.30 -13.60
N HIS A 235 -10.39 -18.78 -14.60
CA HIS A 235 -10.02 -19.90 -15.47
C HIS A 235 -9.75 -19.45 -16.92
N SER A 236 -9.60 -18.14 -17.12
CA SER A 236 -9.50 -17.54 -18.44
C SER A 236 -8.34 -18.10 -19.27
N LYS A 237 -8.45 -17.92 -20.58
CA LYS A 237 -7.46 -18.35 -21.57
C LYS A 237 -7.00 -17.11 -22.36
N PRO A 238 -5.71 -17.04 -22.75
CA PRO A 238 -4.66 -18.04 -22.54
C PRO A 238 -4.13 -18.06 -21.10
N VAL A 239 -3.82 -19.25 -20.58
CA VAL A 239 -3.28 -19.42 -19.22
C VAL A 239 -1.79 -19.08 -19.17
N PRO A 240 -1.31 -18.36 -18.14
CA PRO A 240 0.11 -18.19 -17.87
C PRO A 240 0.88 -19.50 -17.92
N THR A 241 1.96 -19.54 -18.71
CA THR A 241 2.78 -20.74 -18.85
C THR A 241 3.57 -21.01 -17.57
N ARG A 242 4.02 -22.26 -17.43
CA ARG A 242 4.97 -22.64 -16.38
C ARG A 242 6.20 -21.74 -16.37
N GLU A 243 6.80 -21.49 -17.53
CA GLU A 243 7.98 -20.64 -17.65
C GLU A 243 7.74 -19.22 -17.13
N TYR A 244 6.59 -18.62 -17.47
CA TYR A 244 6.21 -17.29 -17.00
C TYR A 244 5.98 -17.25 -15.49
N LEU A 245 5.35 -18.28 -14.92
CA LEU A 245 5.09 -18.34 -13.48
C LEU A 245 6.34 -18.67 -12.66
N GLU A 246 7.30 -19.41 -13.24
CA GLU A 246 8.64 -19.61 -12.66
C GLU A 246 9.44 -18.29 -12.67
N ASP A 247 9.40 -17.51 -13.76
CA ASP A 247 9.99 -16.16 -13.83
C ASP A 247 9.35 -15.21 -12.80
N TRP A 248 8.02 -15.20 -12.69
CA TRP A 248 7.30 -14.43 -11.67
C TRP A 248 7.74 -14.79 -10.25
N LEU A 249 7.82 -16.08 -9.93
CA LEU A 249 8.26 -16.55 -8.61
C LEU A 249 9.69 -16.09 -8.31
N LEU A 250 10.61 -16.23 -9.28
CA LEU A 250 12.00 -15.82 -9.12
C LEU A 250 12.13 -14.31 -8.86
N ARG A 251 11.38 -13.47 -9.59
CA ARG A 251 11.37 -12.01 -9.40
C ARG A 251 10.85 -11.62 -8.02
N CYS A 252 9.77 -12.25 -7.57
CA CYS A 252 9.23 -11.98 -6.24
C CYS A 252 10.23 -12.40 -5.14
N CYS A 253 10.89 -13.55 -5.29
CA CYS A 253 11.94 -14.01 -4.37
C CYS A 253 13.20 -13.14 -4.42
N GLU A 254 13.56 -12.56 -5.57
CA GLU A 254 14.66 -11.60 -5.69
C GLU A 254 14.36 -10.32 -4.91
N ILE A 255 13.12 -9.82 -4.96
CA ILE A 255 12.72 -8.67 -4.14
C ILE A 255 12.87 -8.99 -2.64
N VAL A 256 12.42 -10.18 -2.21
CA VAL A 256 12.55 -10.66 -0.83
C VAL A 256 14.01 -10.66 -0.38
N ASP A 257 14.87 -11.36 -1.13
CA ASP A 257 16.27 -11.59 -0.74
C ASP A 257 17.12 -10.32 -0.80
N ASN A 258 16.87 -9.42 -1.76
CA ASN A 258 17.69 -8.24 -1.95
C ASN A 258 17.27 -7.05 -1.07
N TYR A 259 15.98 -6.93 -0.74
CA TYR A 259 15.42 -5.72 -0.12
C TYR A 259 14.74 -5.94 1.23
N HIS A 260 14.51 -7.20 1.62
CA HIS A 260 13.90 -7.56 2.91
C HIS A 260 12.65 -6.72 3.25
N PRO A 261 11.68 -6.58 2.31
CA PRO A 261 10.45 -5.86 2.61
C PRO A 261 9.72 -6.54 3.78
N LYS A 262 9.05 -5.75 4.63
CA LYS A 262 8.16 -6.26 5.68
C LYS A 262 6.73 -6.42 5.20
N VAL A 263 6.37 -5.74 4.11
CA VAL A 263 5.10 -5.90 3.39
C VAL A 263 5.39 -6.24 1.95
N LEU A 264 4.85 -7.35 1.46
CA LEU A 264 4.77 -7.61 0.03
C LEU A 264 3.31 -7.55 -0.43
N TYR A 265 3.04 -6.59 -1.31
CA TYR A 265 1.71 -6.34 -1.85
C TYR A 265 1.57 -6.95 -3.25
N PHE A 266 0.45 -7.63 -3.50
CA PHE A 266 0.10 -8.14 -4.82
C PHE A 266 -1.20 -7.55 -5.34
N ASP A 267 -1.19 -7.26 -6.64
CA ASP A 267 -2.40 -6.88 -7.37
C ASP A 267 -3.33 -8.07 -7.63
N TRP A 268 -4.58 -7.81 -8.00
CA TRP A 268 -5.70 -8.75 -7.91
C TRP A 268 -5.56 -10.02 -8.78
N TRP A 269 -4.88 -9.97 -9.93
CA TRP A 269 -4.90 -11.11 -10.88
C TRP A 269 -4.10 -12.34 -10.41
N ILE A 270 -3.39 -12.27 -9.28
CA ILE A 270 -2.81 -13.45 -8.61
C ILE A 270 -3.86 -14.51 -8.22
N LEU A 271 -5.14 -14.16 -8.25
CA LEU A 271 -6.28 -15.07 -8.02
C LEU A 271 -6.39 -16.17 -9.08
N HIS A 272 -5.91 -15.93 -10.29
CA HIS A 272 -6.06 -16.85 -11.43
C HIS A 272 -5.54 -18.27 -11.11
N GLU A 273 -6.25 -19.32 -11.59
CA GLU A 273 -6.03 -20.73 -11.20
C GLU A 273 -4.57 -21.19 -11.32
N ALA A 274 -3.89 -20.73 -12.38
CA ALA A 274 -2.54 -21.14 -12.71
C ALA A 274 -1.49 -20.61 -11.72
N VAL A 275 -1.77 -19.48 -11.07
CA VAL A 275 -0.85 -18.79 -10.15
C VAL A 275 -0.81 -19.50 -8.80
N GLN A 276 -1.90 -20.18 -8.41
CA GLN A 276 -2.12 -20.72 -7.06
C GLN A 276 -0.99 -21.62 -6.52
N LEU A 277 -0.36 -22.42 -7.38
CA LEU A 277 0.80 -23.24 -6.96
C LEU A 277 2.00 -22.36 -6.59
N TYR A 278 2.32 -21.37 -7.43
CA TYR A 278 3.47 -20.49 -7.28
C TYR A 278 3.24 -19.48 -6.16
N LEU A 279 2.01 -19.01 -5.98
CA LEU A 279 1.62 -18.13 -4.89
C LEU A 279 1.90 -18.77 -3.51
N LYS A 280 1.51 -20.04 -3.35
CA LYS A 280 1.80 -20.80 -2.12
C LYS A 280 3.30 -21.06 -1.93
N LYS A 281 4.04 -21.34 -3.01
CA LYS A 281 5.51 -21.45 -2.95
C LYS A 281 6.16 -20.15 -2.50
N PHE A 282 5.76 -19.04 -3.10
CA PHE A 282 6.23 -17.71 -2.74
C PHE A 282 5.95 -17.40 -1.26
N ALA A 283 4.72 -17.58 -0.79
CA ALA A 283 4.36 -17.30 0.60
C ALA A 283 5.16 -18.17 1.58
N ALA A 284 5.31 -19.47 1.30
CA ALA A 284 6.13 -20.35 2.12
C ALA A 284 7.61 -19.90 2.13
N TYR A 285 8.15 -19.51 0.98
CA TYR A 285 9.51 -18.99 0.88
C TYR A 285 9.70 -17.72 1.72
N TYR A 286 8.85 -16.72 1.52
CA TYR A 286 8.94 -15.42 2.19
C TYR A 286 8.78 -15.53 3.71
N TYR A 287 7.82 -16.32 4.19
CA TYR A 287 7.64 -16.52 5.63
C TYR A 287 8.79 -17.29 6.27
N ASN A 288 9.37 -18.28 5.57
CA ASN A 288 10.55 -18.98 6.07
C ASN A 288 11.80 -18.08 6.07
N ARG A 289 11.98 -17.21 5.07
CA ARG A 289 13.04 -16.19 5.07
C ARG A 289 12.89 -15.23 6.25
N ALA A 290 11.68 -14.75 6.48
CA ALA A 290 11.37 -13.90 7.62
C ALA A 290 11.70 -14.60 8.96
N ASP A 291 11.35 -15.88 9.11
CA ASP A 291 11.75 -16.69 10.27
C ASP A 291 13.28 -16.82 10.40
N GLU A 292 14.02 -17.05 9.31
CA GLU A 292 15.50 -17.10 9.29
C GLU A 292 16.13 -15.80 9.78
N TRP A 293 15.51 -14.66 9.46
CA TRP A 293 15.97 -13.32 9.85
C TRP A 293 15.45 -12.87 11.22
N GLY A 294 14.51 -13.60 11.82
CA GLY A 294 13.84 -13.18 13.05
C GLY A 294 12.95 -11.95 12.86
N GLU A 295 12.35 -11.82 11.68
CA GLU A 295 11.58 -10.66 11.26
C GLU A 295 10.09 -11.01 11.11
N GLU A 296 9.22 -10.06 11.43
CA GLU A 296 7.78 -10.22 11.21
C GLU A 296 7.37 -9.52 9.91
N VAL A 297 6.74 -10.28 9.01
CA VAL A 297 6.34 -9.80 7.68
C VAL A 297 4.87 -10.08 7.40
N THR A 298 4.28 -9.37 6.44
CA THR A 298 2.95 -9.69 5.91
C THR A 298 2.90 -9.65 4.39
N ILE A 299 1.93 -10.36 3.83
CA ILE A 299 1.53 -10.26 2.43
C ILE A 299 0.17 -9.56 2.40
N CYS A 300 0.01 -8.54 1.57
CA CYS A 300 -1.28 -7.92 1.29
C CYS A 300 -1.81 -8.40 -0.07
N TYR A 301 -3.10 -8.75 -0.13
CA TYR A 301 -3.72 -9.30 -1.33
C TYR A 301 -5.17 -8.83 -1.51
N LYS A 302 -5.59 -8.68 -2.76
CA LYS A 302 -6.99 -8.37 -3.11
C LYS A 302 -7.84 -9.64 -3.26
N GLN A 303 -9.15 -9.49 -3.03
CA GLN A 303 -10.17 -10.52 -3.26
C GLN A 303 -9.88 -11.82 -2.50
N ASP A 304 -10.17 -12.99 -3.08
CA ASP A 304 -9.98 -14.32 -2.48
C ASP A 304 -8.67 -14.99 -2.92
N SER A 305 -7.64 -14.21 -3.26
CA SER A 305 -6.39 -14.74 -3.84
C SER A 305 -5.62 -15.66 -2.91
N PHE A 306 -5.77 -15.45 -1.60
CA PHE A 306 -5.24 -16.30 -0.55
C PHE A 306 -6.36 -16.94 0.26
N MET A 307 -6.07 -18.12 0.82
CA MET A 307 -6.91 -18.68 1.88
C MET A 307 -7.00 -17.68 3.03
N PHE A 308 -8.23 -17.36 3.43
CA PHE A 308 -8.45 -16.38 4.47
C PHE A 308 -7.68 -16.69 5.76
N GLY A 309 -6.96 -15.69 6.29
CA GLY A 309 -6.15 -15.83 7.49
C GLY A 309 -4.72 -16.35 7.28
N THR A 310 -4.27 -16.57 6.03
CA THR A 310 -2.87 -16.87 5.72
C THR A 310 -2.06 -15.65 5.26
N ALA A 311 -2.73 -14.51 5.04
CA ALA A 311 -2.20 -13.23 4.60
C ALA A 311 -3.19 -12.11 4.99
N THR A 312 -2.83 -10.84 4.80
CA THR A 312 -3.70 -9.69 5.12
C THR A 312 -4.57 -9.30 3.92
N PRO A 313 -5.91 -9.31 4.04
CA PRO A 313 -6.80 -8.90 2.96
C PRO A 313 -6.74 -7.38 2.77
N ASP A 314 -6.81 -6.97 1.51
CA ASP A 314 -6.74 -5.59 1.06
C ASP A 314 -7.94 -5.23 0.17
N VAL A 315 -8.56 -4.07 0.44
CA VAL A 315 -9.76 -3.59 -0.26
C VAL A 315 -9.39 -2.44 -1.18
N GLU A 316 -9.35 -2.72 -2.48
CA GLU A 316 -9.00 -1.73 -3.51
C GLU A 316 -9.94 -0.54 -3.55
N ARG A 317 -9.38 0.67 -3.39
CA ARG A 317 -10.08 1.95 -3.53
C ARG A 317 -11.43 1.97 -2.81
N GLY A 318 -11.47 1.44 -1.60
CA GLY A 318 -12.73 1.08 -0.96
C GLY A 318 -12.65 1.03 0.56
N GLN A 319 -13.75 0.61 1.19
CA GLN A 319 -13.83 0.46 2.64
C GLN A 319 -14.78 -0.68 2.99
N LEU A 320 -14.73 -1.11 4.24
CA LEU A 320 -15.69 -2.05 4.81
C LEU A 320 -16.78 -1.29 5.59
N ALA A 321 -18.02 -1.77 5.55
CA ALA A 321 -19.13 -1.08 6.20
C ALA A 321 -19.08 -1.22 7.73
N GLU A 322 -18.57 -2.34 8.22
CA GLU A 322 -18.61 -2.76 9.63
C GLU A 322 -17.22 -3.10 10.16
N THR A 323 -17.07 -3.08 11.50
CA THR A 323 -15.86 -3.59 12.17
C THR A 323 -15.63 -5.05 11.80
N LYS A 324 -14.39 -5.41 11.49
CA LYS A 324 -14.00 -6.81 11.27
C LYS A 324 -13.20 -7.34 12.46
N PRO A 325 -13.39 -8.62 12.85
CA PRO A 325 -12.64 -9.24 13.94
C PRO A 325 -11.20 -9.62 13.53
N TYR A 326 -10.87 -9.43 12.25
CA TYR A 326 -9.54 -9.63 11.67
C TYR A 326 -9.00 -8.28 11.20
N HIS A 327 -7.69 -8.18 11.11
CA HIS A 327 -7.03 -7.00 10.58
C HIS A 327 -7.06 -7.01 9.04
N TRP A 328 -7.21 -5.84 8.43
CA TRP A 328 -7.31 -5.65 6.99
C TRP A 328 -6.65 -4.33 6.59
N GLN A 329 -6.41 -4.14 5.30
CA GLN A 329 -5.92 -2.89 4.74
C GLN A 329 -6.86 -2.41 3.64
N THR A 330 -6.86 -1.11 3.34
CA THR A 330 -7.31 -0.59 2.06
C THR A 330 -6.27 0.35 1.48
N ASP A 331 -6.11 0.27 0.17
CA ASP A 331 -5.39 1.20 -0.67
C ASP A 331 -6.37 2.19 -1.34
N THR A 332 -5.98 3.46 -1.39
CA THR A 332 -6.66 4.51 -2.19
C THR A 332 -5.62 5.56 -2.57
N ALA A 333 -5.96 6.50 -3.43
CA ALA A 333 -5.05 7.54 -3.90
C ALA A 333 -5.50 8.94 -3.48
N ILE A 334 -4.54 9.86 -3.34
CA ILE A 334 -4.85 11.29 -3.21
C ILE A 334 -5.53 11.79 -4.49
N ALA A 335 -5.06 11.34 -5.66
CA ALA A 335 -5.70 11.59 -6.94
C ALA A 335 -6.90 10.63 -7.16
N LEU A 336 -8.04 11.16 -7.59
CA LEU A 336 -9.26 10.39 -7.83
C LEU A 336 -9.20 9.57 -9.12
N ASN A 337 -8.48 10.04 -10.12
CA ASN A 337 -8.58 9.55 -11.50
C ASN A 337 -7.42 8.65 -11.92
N SER A 338 -6.39 8.45 -11.08
CA SER A 338 -5.20 7.67 -11.42
C SER A 338 -4.40 7.34 -10.15
N TRP A 339 -3.67 6.22 -10.16
CA TRP A 339 -2.63 5.96 -9.16
C TRP A 339 -1.33 6.67 -9.53
N GLY A 340 -0.97 6.68 -10.83
CA GLY A 340 0.18 7.40 -11.35
C GLY A 340 -0.05 8.91 -11.53
N TYR A 341 1.03 9.67 -11.75
CA TYR A 341 0.95 11.08 -12.12
C TYR A 341 0.27 11.28 -13.48
N THR A 342 -0.66 12.23 -13.56
CA THR A 342 -1.15 12.78 -14.83
C THR A 342 -1.22 14.30 -14.74
N GLU A 343 -1.13 15.00 -15.88
CA GLU A 343 -1.26 16.47 -15.90
C GLU A 343 -2.63 16.97 -15.40
N ASN A 344 -3.66 16.11 -15.41
CA ASN A 344 -5.04 16.46 -15.06
C ASN A 344 -5.54 15.76 -13.79
N ASN A 345 -4.63 15.38 -12.89
CA ASN A 345 -5.01 14.75 -11.63
C ASN A 345 -6.01 15.60 -10.84
N GLN A 346 -7.06 14.96 -10.34
CA GLN A 346 -8.09 15.54 -9.49
C GLN A 346 -7.86 15.10 -8.06
N TYR A 347 -7.46 16.02 -7.18
CA TYR A 347 -7.04 15.69 -5.82
C TYR A 347 -8.19 15.75 -4.82
N ARG A 348 -8.20 14.80 -3.88
CA ARG A 348 -9.11 14.78 -2.74
C ARG A 348 -8.65 15.77 -1.67
N PRO A 349 -9.58 16.49 -1.01
CA PRO A 349 -9.23 17.31 0.15
C PRO A 349 -8.69 16.45 1.31
N ALA A 350 -7.69 16.96 2.03
CA ALA A 350 -7.09 16.26 3.17
C ALA A 350 -8.11 15.87 4.25
N ALA A 351 -9.11 16.72 4.53
CA ALA A 351 -10.17 16.42 5.49
C ALA A 351 -11.01 15.20 5.09
N GLU A 352 -11.27 14.97 3.80
CA GLU A 352 -11.99 13.79 3.33
C GLU A 352 -11.14 12.52 3.46
N ILE A 353 -9.82 12.62 3.26
CA ILE A 353 -8.89 11.50 3.48
C ILE A 353 -8.78 11.18 4.97
N LEU A 354 -8.70 12.18 5.85
CA LEU A 354 -8.69 12.00 7.30
C LEU A 354 -9.99 11.36 7.80
N GLN A 355 -11.13 11.72 7.22
CA GLN A 355 -12.41 11.08 7.51
C GLN A 355 -12.39 9.60 7.13
N ASP A 356 -11.90 9.26 5.94
CA ASP A 356 -11.76 7.86 5.57
C ASP A 356 -10.79 7.12 6.47
N PHE A 357 -9.66 7.74 6.80
CA PHE A 357 -8.65 7.15 7.65
C PHE A 357 -9.20 6.79 9.04
N VAL A 358 -9.90 7.73 9.68
CA VAL A 358 -10.53 7.51 10.99
C VAL A 358 -11.60 6.40 10.91
N ASP A 359 -12.43 6.37 9.86
CA ASP A 359 -13.42 5.31 9.65
C ASP A 359 -12.75 3.94 9.52
N ILE A 360 -11.68 3.83 8.72
CA ILE A 360 -10.90 2.61 8.51
C ILE A 360 -10.32 2.10 9.83
N VAL A 361 -9.66 2.97 10.60
CA VAL A 361 -9.01 2.59 11.88
C VAL A 361 -10.05 2.09 12.89
N SER A 362 -11.21 2.75 12.98
CA SER A 362 -12.30 2.33 13.88
C SER A 362 -12.88 0.94 13.55
N LYS A 363 -12.65 0.46 12.32
CA LYS A 363 -13.12 -0.83 11.80
C LYS A 363 -12.03 -1.88 11.70
N ASN A 364 -10.91 -1.68 12.41
CA ASN A 364 -9.76 -2.58 12.48
C ASN A 364 -8.87 -2.60 11.23
N GLY A 365 -8.87 -1.53 10.44
CA GLY A 365 -8.11 -1.45 9.20
C GLY A 365 -6.88 -0.54 9.25
N ASN A 366 -6.02 -0.68 8.24
CA ASN A 366 -4.98 0.28 7.88
C ASN A 366 -5.33 1.00 6.57
N LEU A 367 -4.89 2.25 6.44
CA LEU A 367 -4.94 3.02 5.19
C LEU A 367 -3.56 3.01 4.52
N LEU A 368 -3.49 2.55 3.28
CA LEU A 368 -2.34 2.65 2.39
C LEU A 368 -2.63 3.74 1.34
N LEU A 369 -2.17 4.96 1.58
CA LEU A 369 -2.49 6.11 0.73
C LEU A 369 -1.45 6.27 -0.39
N ASN A 370 -1.90 6.29 -1.63
CA ASN A 370 -1.03 6.39 -2.78
C ASN A 370 -0.70 7.84 -3.17
N VAL A 371 0.57 8.06 -3.51
CA VAL A 371 1.05 9.21 -4.27
C VAL A 371 1.57 8.78 -5.65
N GLY A 372 1.39 9.65 -6.65
CA GLY A 372 1.91 9.47 -8.01
C GLY A 372 2.96 10.54 -8.34
N PRO A 373 4.25 10.30 -8.10
CA PRO A 373 5.32 11.24 -8.43
C PRO A 373 5.45 11.52 -9.94
N LYS A 374 5.94 12.71 -10.29
CA LYS A 374 6.26 13.13 -11.65
C LYS A 374 7.43 12.32 -12.23
N PRO A 375 7.59 12.21 -13.56
CA PRO A 375 8.68 11.44 -14.17
C PRO A 375 10.09 11.93 -13.81
N ASP A 376 10.25 13.19 -13.37
CA ASP A 376 11.52 13.71 -12.87
C ASP A 376 11.83 13.29 -11.42
N GLY A 377 10.90 12.62 -10.73
CA GLY A 377 11.05 12.16 -9.34
C GLY A 377 10.55 13.14 -8.29
N THR A 378 9.92 14.25 -8.66
CA THR A 378 9.27 15.15 -7.71
C THR A 378 7.85 14.67 -7.36
N ILE A 379 7.51 14.66 -6.07
CA ILE A 379 6.12 14.57 -5.60
C ILE A 379 5.46 15.93 -5.81
N GLY A 380 4.26 15.95 -6.41
CA GLY A 380 3.51 17.16 -6.73
C GLY A 380 3.17 18.01 -5.51
N ASP A 381 2.96 19.32 -5.72
CA ASP A 381 2.69 20.25 -4.63
C ASP A 381 1.35 19.95 -3.96
N GLU A 382 0.36 19.45 -4.72
CA GLU A 382 -0.95 19.04 -4.23
C GLU A 382 -0.85 17.81 -3.32
N ASP A 383 -0.09 16.78 -3.73
CA ASP A 383 0.17 15.60 -2.89
C ASP A 383 0.90 16.01 -1.60
N ARG A 384 1.92 16.88 -1.71
CA ARG A 384 2.66 17.41 -0.56
C ARG A 384 1.74 18.16 0.40
N ALA A 385 0.85 19.01 -0.12
CA ALA A 385 -0.08 19.80 0.68
C ALA A 385 -1.04 18.90 1.47
N VAL A 386 -1.56 17.85 0.83
CA VAL A 386 -2.42 16.86 1.49
C VAL A 386 -1.66 16.09 2.57
N LEU A 387 -0.47 15.57 2.27
CA LEU A 387 0.36 14.85 3.23
C LEU A 387 0.76 15.72 4.42
N THR A 388 1.11 16.99 4.17
CA THR A 388 1.43 17.96 5.23
C THR A 388 0.23 18.18 6.15
N ALA A 389 -0.96 18.37 5.58
CA ALA A 389 -2.18 18.56 6.36
C ALA A 389 -2.52 17.33 7.22
N ILE A 390 -2.37 16.13 6.66
CA ILE A 390 -2.55 14.86 7.41
C ILE A 390 -1.53 14.77 8.55
N GLY A 391 -0.26 15.08 8.30
CA GLY A 391 0.80 15.07 9.31
C GLY A 391 0.55 16.04 10.46
N LEU A 392 0.11 17.27 10.15
CA LEU A 392 -0.28 18.26 11.16
C LEU A 392 -1.42 17.77 12.05
N TRP A 393 -2.43 17.11 11.47
CA TRP A 393 -3.52 16.52 12.23
C TRP A 393 -3.04 15.36 13.11
N LEU A 394 -2.20 14.46 12.58
CA LEU A 394 -1.66 13.29 13.30
C LEU A 394 -0.69 13.67 14.42
N LYS A 395 0.03 14.78 14.30
CA LYS A 395 0.88 15.29 15.38
C LYS A 395 0.09 15.60 16.65
N THR A 396 -1.14 16.07 16.50
CA THR A 396 -2.04 16.39 17.62
C THR A 396 -2.86 15.17 18.04
N ASN A 397 -3.35 14.40 17.07
CA ASN A 397 -4.41 13.40 17.28
C ASN A 397 -3.92 11.95 17.20
N GLY A 398 -2.62 11.73 16.97
CA GLY A 398 -2.05 10.40 16.68
C GLY A 398 -2.24 9.38 17.79
N GLU A 399 -2.42 9.80 19.05
CA GLU A 399 -2.70 8.87 20.16
C GLU A 399 -4.05 8.15 20.02
N ALA A 400 -5.01 8.73 19.29
CA ALA A 400 -6.29 8.08 18.99
C ALA A 400 -6.21 7.09 17.81
N ILE A 401 -5.05 7.02 17.14
CA ILE A 401 -4.84 6.30 15.88
C ILE A 401 -3.80 5.20 16.04
N TYR A 402 -2.53 5.55 16.28
CA TYR A 402 -1.44 4.58 16.28
C TYR A 402 -1.56 3.61 17.46
N GLY A 403 -1.49 2.31 17.19
CA GLY A 403 -1.73 1.25 18.18
C GLY A 403 -3.19 1.12 18.63
N ALA A 404 -4.10 1.99 18.16
CA ALA A 404 -5.48 1.97 18.58
C ALA A 404 -6.19 0.69 18.11
N LYS A 405 -7.10 0.19 18.94
CA LYS A 405 -7.94 -0.98 18.63
C LYS A 405 -9.40 -0.53 18.45
N PRO A 406 -10.21 -1.30 17.72
CA PRO A 406 -11.64 -1.02 17.61
C PRO A 406 -12.31 -1.04 18.98
N TRP A 407 -13.23 -0.11 19.20
CA TRP A 407 -14.17 -0.24 20.31
C TRP A 407 -15.30 -1.22 19.95
N LYS A 408 -16.17 -1.53 20.92
CA LYS A 408 -17.33 -2.45 20.75
C LYS A 408 -18.25 -2.04 19.60
N ARG A 409 -18.32 -0.74 19.31
CA ARG A 409 -18.98 -0.14 18.15
C ARG A 409 -17.95 0.72 17.43
N PHE A 410 -17.81 0.59 16.11
CA PHE A 410 -16.90 1.47 15.37
C PHE A 410 -17.37 2.92 15.37
N GLY A 411 -18.67 3.18 15.49
CA GLY A 411 -19.21 4.51 15.31
C GLY A 411 -20.72 4.64 15.50
N GLU A 412 -21.20 5.86 15.29
CA GLU A 412 -22.60 6.26 15.22
C GLU A 412 -22.76 7.40 14.20
N GLY A 413 -24.01 7.77 13.90
CA GLY A 413 -24.34 8.84 12.98
C GLY A 413 -25.12 8.40 11.74
N PRO A 414 -25.61 9.37 10.94
CA PRO A 414 -26.46 9.11 9.80
C PRO A 414 -25.71 8.54 8.57
N THR A 415 -24.40 8.76 8.45
CA THR A 415 -23.64 8.45 7.24
C THR A 415 -23.27 6.96 7.20
N GLN A 416 -23.73 6.28 6.16
CA GLN A 416 -23.45 4.87 5.92
C GLN A 416 -22.32 4.71 4.90
N ILE A 417 -21.41 3.77 5.15
CA ILE A 417 -20.32 3.45 4.24
C ILE A 417 -20.78 2.39 3.24
N ILE A 418 -20.50 2.62 1.96
CA ILE A 418 -20.71 1.62 0.90
C ILE A 418 -19.52 0.67 0.90
N GLU A 419 -19.76 -0.58 1.28
CA GLU A 419 -18.76 -1.64 1.29
C GLU A 419 -18.43 -2.09 -0.14
N GLY A 420 -17.13 -2.29 -0.42
CA GLY A 420 -16.66 -2.88 -1.67
C GLY A 420 -15.50 -2.10 -2.29
N GLN A 421 -15.03 -2.63 -3.43
CA GLN A 421 -13.93 -2.04 -4.20
C GLN A 421 -14.41 -0.83 -5.00
N PHE A 422 -13.51 0.13 -5.24
CA PHE A 422 -13.77 1.35 -6.04
C PHE A 422 -14.92 2.24 -5.54
N SER A 423 -15.19 2.23 -4.24
CA SER A 423 -16.20 3.09 -3.59
C SER A 423 -15.65 4.44 -3.13
N ASP A 424 -14.34 4.69 -3.25
CA ASP A 424 -13.68 5.92 -2.80
C ASP A 424 -14.07 7.19 -3.59
N SER A 425 -14.61 7.03 -4.80
CA SER A 425 -15.20 8.13 -5.59
C SER A 425 -16.56 8.59 -5.06
N VAL A 426 -17.21 7.79 -4.20
CA VAL A 426 -18.50 8.13 -3.61
C VAL A 426 -18.27 9.08 -2.43
N LYS A 427 -18.73 10.32 -2.57
CA LYS A 427 -18.68 11.30 -1.49
C LYS A 427 -19.60 10.88 -0.34
N LYS A 428 -19.01 10.58 0.82
CA LYS A 428 -19.72 10.11 2.02
C LYS A 428 -20.55 11.20 2.70
N ASN A 429 -20.14 12.47 2.58
CA ASN A 429 -20.81 13.62 3.20
C ASN A 429 -21.00 13.48 4.73
N PHE A 430 -19.92 13.11 5.43
CA PHE A 430 -19.92 13.09 6.89
C PHE A 430 -20.36 14.42 7.50
N THR A 431 -21.01 14.33 8.66
CA THR A 431 -21.52 15.43 9.47
C THR A 431 -20.89 15.40 10.86
N SER A 432 -21.12 16.44 11.67
CA SER A 432 -20.66 16.45 13.07
C SER A 432 -21.38 15.43 13.97
N ARG A 433 -22.46 14.82 13.49
CA ARG A 433 -23.17 13.72 14.16
C ARG A 433 -22.59 12.35 13.81
N ASP A 434 -21.70 12.27 12.83
CA ASP A 434 -20.95 11.06 12.55
C ASP A 434 -19.76 11.00 13.50
N VAL A 435 -19.69 9.92 14.28
CA VAL A 435 -18.62 9.71 15.27
C VAL A 435 -17.99 8.35 15.01
N ARG A 436 -16.67 8.28 15.19
CA ARG A 436 -15.91 7.02 15.17
C ARG A 436 -15.20 6.82 16.49
N TYR A 437 -15.14 5.56 16.91
CA TYR A 437 -14.62 5.18 18.21
C TYR A 437 -13.38 4.31 18.07
N THR A 438 -12.35 4.65 18.83
CA THR A 438 -11.15 3.83 18.99
C THR A 438 -10.78 3.74 20.47
N ILE A 439 -10.06 2.69 20.86
CA ILE A 439 -9.49 2.57 22.21
C ILE A 439 -7.97 2.53 22.13
N ASN A 440 -7.31 3.25 23.03
CA ASN A 440 -5.86 3.18 23.17
C ASN A 440 -5.44 3.46 24.61
N GLY A 441 -4.55 2.63 25.16
CA GLY A 441 -4.19 2.69 26.58
C GLY A 441 -5.41 2.57 27.49
N SER A 442 -5.62 3.59 28.35
CA SER A 442 -6.76 3.67 29.29
C SER A 442 -7.91 4.54 28.77
N ASN A 443 -7.86 4.95 27.51
CA ASN A 443 -8.76 5.96 26.96
C ASN A 443 -9.68 5.37 25.89
N LEU A 444 -10.93 5.84 25.91
CA LEU A 444 -11.84 5.75 24.77
C LEU A 444 -11.77 7.07 24.00
N TYR A 445 -11.60 6.99 22.69
CA TYR A 445 -11.61 8.17 21.83
C TYR A 445 -12.92 8.21 21.06
N ALA A 446 -13.63 9.34 21.13
CA ALA A 446 -14.77 9.65 20.29
C ALA A 446 -14.31 10.69 19.26
N ILE A 447 -14.41 10.38 17.97
CA ILE A 447 -13.86 11.21 16.90
C ILE A 447 -15.02 11.70 16.04
N ALA A 448 -15.41 12.97 16.20
CA ALA A 448 -16.44 13.59 15.40
C ALA A 448 -15.89 13.86 13.99
N MET A 449 -16.54 13.34 12.95
CA MET A 449 -16.01 13.33 11.58
C MET A 449 -15.97 14.73 10.93
N ARG A 450 -16.73 15.68 11.47
CA ARG A 450 -16.71 17.10 11.13
C ARG A 450 -16.87 17.95 12.40
N PRO A 451 -16.35 19.19 12.41
CA PRO A 451 -16.66 20.15 13.46
C PRO A 451 -18.16 20.47 13.55
N ALA A 452 -18.68 20.59 14.78
CA ALA A 452 -20.03 21.08 15.03
C ALA A 452 -20.07 22.62 14.97
N ALA A 453 -21.00 23.19 14.20
CA ALA A 453 -21.07 24.63 13.98
C ALA A 453 -21.44 25.43 15.24
N ASP A 454 -22.13 24.82 16.19
CA ASP A 454 -22.51 25.38 17.50
C ASP A 454 -21.50 25.04 18.61
N GLY A 455 -20.47 24.24 18.31
CA GLY A 455 -19.49 23.77 19.28
C GLY A 455 -20.01 22.67 20.22
N VAL A 456 -21.21 22.13 19.98
CA VAL A 456 -21.83 21.12 20.84
C VAL A 456 -21.76 19.74 20.19
N TYR A 457 -21.11 18.81 20.87
CA TYR A 457 -20.94 17.42 20.41
C TYR A 457 -21.74 16.48 21.31
N ARG A 458 -22.47 15.54 20.73
CA ARG A 458 -23.32 14.59 21.45
C ARG A 458 -22.94 13.17 21.07
N PHE A 459 -22.58 12.38 22.08
CA PHE A 459 -22.19 10.97 21.94
C PHE A 459 -23.27 10.08 22.55
N GLU A 460 -24.22 9.62 21.73
CA GLU A 460 -25.40 8.87 22.20
C GLU A 460 -25.00 7.51 22.76
N ARG A 461 -23.96 6.87 22.18
CA ARG A 461 -23.40 5.60 22.69
C ARG A 461 -22.79 5.70 24.09
N LEU A 462 -22.46 6.91 24.54
CA LEU A 462 -21.81 7.16 25.83
C LEU A 462 -22.77 7.73 26.89
N LYS A 463 -24.08 7.68 26.65
CA LYS A 463 -25.12 8.09 27.61
C LYS A 463 -25.04 7.37 28.95
N GLU A 464 -25.61 7.97 29.98
CA GLU A 464 -25.82 7.35 31.29
C GLU A 464 -26.83 6.20 31.19
N GLY A 465 -26.60 5.15 31.97
CA GLY A 465 -27.47 3.98 32.01
C GLY A 465 -26.74 2.78 32.61
N ASP A 466 -27.49 1.89 33.24
CA ASP A 466 -26.98 0.58 33.65
C ASP A 466 -26.83 -0.37 32.45
N ALA A 467 -26.34 -1.58 32.69
CA ALA A 467 -26.15 -2.57 31.63
C ALA A 467 -27.47 -3.06 30.98
N GLU A 468 -28.63 -2.85 31.62
CA GLU A 468 -29.93 -3.20 31.06
C GLU A 468 -30.43 -2.12 30.07
N HIS A 469 -30.11 -0.86 30.35
CA HIS A 469 -30.61 0.30 29.60
C HIS A 469 -29.57 0.94 28.65
N ASN A 470 -28.27 0.63 28.84
CA ASN A 470 -27.17 0.98 27.94
C ASN A 470 -26.21 -0.21 27.72
N ALA A 471 -26.38 -0.87 26.58
CA ALA A 471 -25.56 -2.02 26.19
C ALA A 471 -24.13 -1.65 25.74
N ASP A 472 -23.86 -0.38 25.40
CA ASP A 472 -22.60 0.02 24.80
C ASP A 472 -21.59 0.46 25.89
N PHE A 473 -21.97 1.41 26.76
CA PHE A 473 -21.09 1.97 27.79
C PHE A 473 -21.81 2.36 29.11
N HIS A 474 -21.49 1.69 30.20
CA HIS A 474 -21.97 2.01 31.55
C HIS A 474 -20.81 2.27 32.54
N GLY A 475 -19.62 2.56 32.02
CA GLY A 475 -18.44 2.89 32.84
C GLY A 475 -18.52 4.29 33.46
N LEU A 476 -17.68 4.54 34.46
CA LEU A 476 -17.48 5.87 35.04
C LEU A 476 -16.54 6.68 34.14
N ILE A 477 -16.92 7.93 33.84
CA ILE A 477 -16.07 8.88 33.13
C ILE A 477 -15.48 9.81 34.18
N ASP A 478 -14.16 9.88 34.24
CA ASP A 478 -13.45 10.79 35.13
C ASP A 478 -13.44 12.22 34.57
N HIS A 479 -12.99 12.37 33.32
CA HIS A 479 -13.05 13.63 32.58
C HIS A 479 -13.01 13.39 31.06
N VAL A 480 -13.29 14.46 30.30
CA VAL A 480 -13.22 14.49 28.85
C VAL A 480 -12.32 15.63 28.42
N ASP A 481 -11.35 15.35 27.55
CA ASP A 481 -10.49 16.35 26.91
C ASP A 481 -10.76 16.38 25.40
N VAL A 482 -10.39 17.50 24.75
CA VAL A 482 -10.33 17.58 23.29
C VAL A 482 -8.88 17.77 22.88
N LEU A 483 -8.35 16.86 22.07
CA LEU A 483 -6.95 16.92 21.66
C LEU A 483 -6.69 18.18 20.82
N GLY A 484 -5.62 18.90 21.16
CA GLY A 484 -5.28 20.18 20.54
C GLY A 484 -5.98 21.41 21.14
N VAL A 485 -6.94 21.22 22.04
CA VAL A 485 -7.59 22.32 22.78
C VAL A 485 -6.97 22.40 24.18
N VAL A 486 -6.44 23.57 24.54
CA VAL A 486 -5.75 23.79 25.82
C VAL A 486 -6.73 24.11 26.95
N ASP A 487 -7.87 24.72 26.62
CA ASP A 487 -8.88 25.10 27.60
C ASP A 487 -9.69 23.89 28.07
N HIS A 488 -10.07 23.89 29.34
CA HIS A 488 -10.99 22.90 29.89
C HIS A 488 -12.34 22.97 29.16
N VAL A 489 -12.85 21.82 28.71
CA VAL A 489 -14.15 21.72 28.06
C VAL A 489 -15.24 21.38 29.08
N GLU A 490 -16.41 21.98 28.92
CA GLU A 490 -17.57 21.62 29.75
C GLU A 490 -18.22 20.37 29.16
N TRP A 491 -18.56 19.40 30.01
CA TRP A 491 -19.28 18.20 29.59
C TRP A 491 -20.33 17.81 30.61
N THR A 492 -21.42 17.23 30.12
CA THR A 492 -22.51 16.65 30.90
C THR A 492 -22.83 15.28 30.34
N ARG A 493 -23.40 14.40 31.17
CA ARG A 493 -23.86 13.08 30.73
C ARG A 493 -25.19 12.79 31.37
N ASP A 494 -26.15 12.36 30.57
CA ASP A 494 -27.49 11.97 31.00
C ASP A 494 -27.96 10.72 30.24
N GLU A 495 -29.21 10.32 30.43
CA GLU A 495 -29.82 9.12 29.80
C GLU A 495 -29.93 9.19 28.26
N THR A 496 -29.57 10.33 27.65
CA THR A 496 -29.62 10.54 26.20
C THR A 496 -28.25 10.55 25.55
N ALA A 497 -27.25 11.22 26.15
CA ALA A 497 -25.90 11.32 25.59
C ALA A 497 -24.85 11.75 26.63
N LEU A 498 -23.57 11.59 26.26
CA LEU A 498 -22.49 12.45 26.74
C LEU A 498 -22.42 13.68 25.83
N GLU A 499 -22.62 14.87 26.38
CA GLU A 499 -22.56 16.15 25.68
C GLU A 499 -21.28 16.91 26.06
N VAL A 500 -20.55 17.41 25.07
CA VAL A 500 -19.31 18.19 25.27
C VAL A 500 -19.42 19.52 24.53
N HIS A 501 -19.10 20.61 25.24
CA HIS A 501 -19.14 21.98 24.75
C HIS A 501 -17.72 22.47 24.50
N VAL A 502 -17.43 22.75 23.24
CA VAL A 502 -16.12 23.22 22.78
C VAL A 502 -16.28 24.64 22.24
N PRO A 503 -15.45 25.61 22.66
CA PRO A 503 -15.46 26.93 22.05
C PRO A 503 -15.26 26.84 20.54
N VAL A 504 -16.19 27.38 19.74
CA VAL A 504 -16.12 27.30 18.26
C VAL A 504 -14.81 27.89 17.72
N SER A 505 -14.22 28.89 18.40
CA SER A 505 -12.93 29.47 18.05
C SER A 505 -11.73 28.54 18.26
N ALA A 506 -11.88 27.45 19.03
CA ALA A 506 -10.83 26.49 19.32
C ALA A 506 -10.71 25.39 18.25
N ILE A 507 -11.73 25.21 17.41
CA ILE A 507 -11.72 24.26 16.30
C ILE A 507 -11.56 25.03 15.00
N THR A 508 -10.45 24.80 14.30
CA THR A 508 -10.16 25.40 13.01
C THR A 508 -10.18 24.34 11.92
N GLY A 509 -10.79 24.65 10.78
CA GLY A 509 -10.82 23.77 9.62
C GLY A 509 -12.05 22.85 9.54
N ASP A 510 -11.89 21.77 8.80
CA ASP A 510 -12.94 20.81 8.40
C ASP A 510 -12.60 19.37 8.82
N GLU A 511 -11.46 19.19 9.49
CA GLU A 511 -10.90 17.92 9.91
C GLU A 511 -11.67 17.29 11.08
N PRO A 512 -11.56 15.96 11.29
CA PRO A 512 -12.16 15.32 12.44
C PRO A 512 -11.67 15.89 13.78
N VAL A 513 -12.57 15.99 14.76
CA VAL A 513 -12.28 16.50 16.11
C VAL A 513 -12.23 15.32 17.09
N VAL A 514 -11.14 15.22 17.86
CA VAL A 514 -10.86 14.05 18.71
C VAL A 514 -11.10 14.36 20.18
N PHE A 515 -12.02 13.62 20.79
CA PHE A 515 -12.36 13.69 22.20
C PHE A 515 -11.76 12.49 22.92
N ARG A 516 -10.93 12.76 23.92
CA ARG A 516 -10.39 11.73 24.81
C ARG A 516 -11.30 11.60 26.02
N VAL A 517 -11.95 10.44 26.15
CA VAL A 517 -12.80 10.09 27.29
C VAL A 517 -11.99 9.20 28.22
N VAL A 518 -11.62 9.75 29.39
CA VAL A 518 -10.85 9.04 30.41
C VAL A 518 -11.79 8.26 31.31
N VAL A 519 -11.63 6.94 31.32
CA VAL A 519 -12.46 6.01 32.11
C VAL A 519 -11.77 5.75 33.46
N ALA A 520 -12.54 5.73 34.54
CA ALA A 520 -12.03 5.58 35.92
C ALA A 520 -11.64 4.15 36.32
#